data_AF-A0A550GJH9-F1
#
_entry.id   AF-A0A550GJH9-F1
#
_cell.length_a   1.000
_cell.length_b   1.000
_cell.length_c   1.000
_cell.angle_alpha   90.00
_cell.angle_beta   90.00
_cell.angle_gamma   90.00
#
_symmetry.space_group_name_H-M   'P 1'
#
loop_
_entity.id
_entity.type
_entity.pdbx_description
1 polymer ?
#
loop_
_entity_poly.entity_id
_entity_poly.type
_entity_poly.pdbx_seq_one_letter_code
_entity_poly.pdbx_strand_id
1 'polypeptide(L)' 'MSRTDWVCLGAVILGFMLFLYGANMFNAIVGWIGVYFFFGGILVFSVLYIYSELTKKEEVQNP' A
#
# COMPACT_ATOMS: atom_id res chain seq x y z
N MET A 1 -12.09 5.95 8.16
CA MET A 1 -10.98 5.23 7.48
C MET A 1 -10.80 3.91 8.18
N SER A 2 -10.78 2.82 7.42
CA SER A 2 -10.48 1.50 7.96
C SER A 2 -9.06 1.49 8.51
N ARG A 3 -8.78 0.69 9.56
CA ARG A 3 -7.40 0.48 10.05
C ARG A 3 -6.46 0.07 8.92
N THR A 4 -6.99 -0.63 7.92
CA THR A 4 -6.27 -1.07 6.73
C THR A 4 -5.80 0.09 5.86
N ASP A 5 -6.56 1.18 5.77
CA ASP A 5 -6.19 2.37 4.99
C ASP A 5 -4.96 3.05 5.62
N TRP A 6 -4.97 3.19 6.95
CA TRP A 6 -3.85 3.73 7.72
C TRP A 6 -2.59 2.88 7.62
N VAL A 7 -2.75 1.55 7.64
CA VAL A 7 -1.62 0.62 7.46
C VAL A 7 -1.05 0.72 6.05
N CYS A 8 -1.88 0.79 5.01
CA CYS A 8 -1.42 0.96 3.63
C CYS A 8 -0.70 2.30 3.45
N LEU A 9 -1.26 3.39 3.98
CA LEU A 9 -0.65 4.71 3.95
C LEU A 9 0.71 4.71 4.67
N GLY A 10 0.78 4.06 5.84
CA GLY A 10 2.03 3.87 6.57
C GLY A 10 3.07 3.08 5.77
N ALA A 11 2.67 2.01 5.08
CA ALA A 11 3.55 1.22 4.24
C ALA A 11 4.11 2.02 3.06
N VAL A 12 3.29 2.88 2.44
CA VAL A 12 3.72 3.77 1.35
C VAL A 12 4.72 4.80 1.84
N ILE A 13 4.45 5.47 2.98
CA ILE A 13 5.37 6.43 3.58
C ILE A 13 6.69 5.75 3.97
N LEU A 14 6.64 4.57 4.58
CA LEU A 14 7.82 3.80 4.96
C LEU A 14 8.64 3.38 3.74
N GLY A 15 7.98 2.93 2.66
CA GLY A 15 8.63 2.63 1.38
C GLY A 15 9.36 3.84 0.80
N PHE A 16 8.73 5.02 0.84
CA PHE A 16 9.37 6.26 0.38
C PHE A 16 10.58 6.65 1.25
N MET A 17 10.48 6.51 2.58
CA MET A 17 11.61 6.74 3.49
C MET A 17 12.77 5.77 3.24
N LEU A 18 12.48 4.48 3.03
CA LEU A 18 13.48 3.46 2.70
C LEU A 18 14.17 3.74 1.36
N PHE A 19 13.42 4.20 0.37
CA PHE A 19 13.98 4.61 -0.92
C PHE A 19 14.97 5.77 -0.75
N LEU A 20 14.56 6.84 -0.06
CA LEU A 20 15.43 7.99 0.21
C LEU A 20 16.65 7.61 1.05
N TYR A 21 16.48 6.76 2.06
CA TYR A 21 17.58 6.27 2.89
C TYR A 21 18.57 5.41 2.07
N GLY A 22 18.06 4.51 1.23
CA GLY A 22 18.88 3.72 0.32
C GLY A 22 19.65 4.57 -0.68
N ALA A 23 19.02 5.61 -1.24
CA ALA A 23 19.67 6.57 -2.12
C ALA A 23 20.76 7.37 -1.40
N ASN A 24 20.50 7.81 -0.17
CA ASN A 24 21.46 8.54 0.65
C ASN A 24 22.68 7.70 1.06
N MET A 25 22.47 6.42 1.36
CA MET A 25 23.54 5.48 1.74
C MET A 25 24.22 4.80 0.54
N PHE A 26 23.87 5.17 -0.69
CA PHE A 26 24.27 4.49 -1.93
C PHE A 26 24.05 2.97 -1.88
N ASN A 27 23.05 2.53 -1.12
CA ASN A 27 22.69 1.12 -0.96
C ASN A 27 21.48 0.80 -1.84
N ALA A 28 21.77 0.27 -3.03
CA ALA A 28 20.77 -0.08 -4.02
C ALA A 28 19.72 -1.07 -3.48
N ILE A 29 20.13 -2.05 -2.66
CA ILE A 29 19.22 -3.07 -2.12
C ILE A 29 18.12 -2.40 -1.29
N VAL A 30 18.52 -1.52 -0.37
CA VAL A 30 17.57 -0.81 0.49
C VAL A 30 16.68 0.14 -0.32
N GLY A 31 17.27 0.82 -1.30
CA GLY A 31 16.53 1.68 -2.22
C GLY A 31 15.41 0.94 -2.96
N TRP A 32 15.74 -0.20 -3.57
CA TRP A 32 14.78 -1.02 -4.31
C TRP A 32 13.72 -1.67 -3.41
N ILE A 33 14.07 -2.07 -2.18
CA ILE A 33 13.07 -2.52 -1.19
C ILE A 33 12.05 -1.42 -0.92
N GLY A 34 12.51 -0.17 -0.77
CA GLY A 34 11.63 0.99 -0.62
C GLY A 34 10.68 1.19 -1.80
N VAL A 35 11.19 1.05 -3.04
CA VAL A 35 10.38 1.11 -4.27
C VAL A 35 9.30 0.04 -4.27
N TYR A 36 9.65 -1.22 -3.97
CA TYR A 36 8.66 -2.30 -3.92
C TYR A 36 7.61 -2.09 -2.83
N PHE A 37 7.99 -1.56 -1.67
CA PHE A 37 7.04 -1.21 -0.61
C PHE A 37 6.09 -0.09 -1.03
N PHE A 38 6.60 0.93 -1.71
CA PHE A 38 5.80 2.06 -2.19
C PHE A 38 4.76 1.61 -3.22
N PHE A 39 5.19 0.98 -4.32
CA PHE A 39 4.28 0.51 -5.36
C PHE A 39 3.38 -0.62 -4.86
N GLY A 40 3.92 -1.56 -4.09
CA GLY A 40 3.16 -2.67 -3.50
C GLY A 40 2.07 -2.16 -2.55
N GLY A 41 2.36 -1.17 -1.71
CA GLY A 41 1.38 -0.56 -0.81
C GLY A 41 0.21 0.08 -1.55
N ILE A 42 0.48 0.80 -2.65
CA ILE A 42 -0.56 1.40 -3.50
C ILE A 42 -1.41 0.31 -4.18
N LEU A 43 -0.77 -0.75 -4.68
CA LEU A 43 -1.44 -1.84 -5.38
C LEU A 43 -2.37 -2.61 -4.42
N VAL A 44 -1.88 -2.95 -3.24
CA VAL A 44 -2.67 -3.62 -2.18
C VAL A 44 -3.84 -2.75 -1.75
N PHE A 45 -3.61 -1.44 -1.54
CA PHE A 45 -4.69 -0.51 -1.21
C PHE A 45 -5.78 -0.50 -2.29
N SER A 46 -5.39 -0.44 -3.56
CA SER A 46 -6.32 -0.43 -4.69
C SER A 46 -7.14 -1.72 -4.77
N VAL A 47 -6.50 -2.89 -4.60
CA VAL A 47 -7.18 -4.19 -4.61
C VAL A 47 -8.17 -4.30 -3.45
N LEU A 48 -7.77 -3.92 -2.24
CA LEU A 48 -8.63 -3.96 -1.06
C LEU A 48 -9.83 -3.00 -1.18
N TYR A 49 -9.61 -1.83 -1.75
CA TYR A 49 -10.67 -0.86 -2.01
C TYR A 49 -11.69 -1.42 -3.00
N ILE A 50 -11.23 -1.95 -4.15
CA ILE A 50 -12.10 -2.56 -5.15
C ILE A 50 -12.85 -3.75 -4.56
N TYR A 51 -12.17 -4.62 -3.80
CA TYR A 51 -12.80 -5.76 -3.16
C TYR A 51 -13.89 -5.34 -2.18
N SER A 52 -13.60 -4.37 -1.31
CA SER A 52 -14.60 -3.84 -0.36
C SER A 52 -15.80 -3.21 -1.08
N GLU A 53 -15.59 -2.55 -2.21
CA GLU A 53 -16.66 -1.94 -3.00
C GLU A 53 -17.51 -3.01 -3.72
N LEU A 54 -16.89 -4.11 -4.17
CA LEU A 54 -17.61 -5.25 -4.76
C LEU A 54 -18.44 -5.99 -3.72
N THR A 55 -17.89 -6.29 -2.54
CA THR A 55 -18.61 -7.00 -1.46
C THR A 55 -19.79 -6.18 -0.91
N LYS A 56 -19.67 -4.84 -0.86
CA LYS A 56 -20.79 -3.96 -0.49
C LYS A 56 -21.99 -4.06 -1.45
N LYS A 57 -21.76 -4.40 -2.71
CA LYS A 57 -22.85 -4.57 -3.69
C LYS A 57 -23.59 -5.89 -3.54
N GLU A 58 -22.93 -6.93 -3.02
CA GLU A 58 -23.57 -8.22 -2.76
C GLU A 58 -24.53 -8.17 -1.56
N GLU A 59 -24.24 -7.41 -0.51
CA GLU A 59 -25.15 -7.29 0.65
C GLU A 59 -26.49 -6.60 0.33
N VAL A 60 -26.54 -5.74 -0.69
CA VAL A 60 -27.76 -4.98 -1.04
C VAL A 60 -28.74 -5.82 -1.88
N GLN A 61 -28.33 -7.00 -2.37
CA GLN A 61 -29.17 -7.86 -3.21
C GLN A 61 -29.79 -9.07 -2.50
N ASN A 62 -29.68 -9.20 -1.18
CA ASN A 62 -30.39 -10.28 -0.47
C ASN A 62 -31.81 -9.81 -0.09
N PRO A 63 -32.88 -10.41 -0.68
CA PRO A 63 -34.27 -10.09 -0.33
C PRO A 63 -34.67 -10.57 1.07
#